data_AF-A0A7S3T7B2-F1
#
_entry.id   AF-A0A7S3T7B2-F1
#
_cell.length_a   1.000
_cell.length_b   1.000
_cell.length_c   1.000
_cell.angle_alpha   90.00
_cell.angle_beta   90.00
_cell.angle_gamma   90.00
#
_symmetry.space_group_name_H-M   'P 1'
#
loop_
_entity.id
_entity.type
_entity.pdbx_description
1 polymer ?
#
loop_
_entity_poly.entity_id
_entity_poly.type
_entity_poly.pdbx_seq_one_letter_code
_entity_poly.pdbx_strand_id
1 'polypeptide(L)'
;DYLKEENMNMIDRVLESAAPVFDMNTEEGMRWRIYHCGSLDIRTVQATGAKEEVLTVFSIRPVEETKQKPVDDGAVVVKATQYVEHAPAGEAGRTYLVFVTEGG
;
A
#
# COMPACT_ATOMS: atom_id res chain seq x y z
N ASP A 1 3.19 -16.16 27.89
CA ASP A 1 2.22 -15.06 27.68
C ASP A 1 2.82 -13.69 27.91
N TYR A 2 3.53 -13.14 26.92
CA TYR A 2 3.95 -11.72 26.88
C TYR A 2 4.42 -11.39 25.45
N LEU A 3 3.51 -11.34 24.48
CA LEU A 3 3.75 -10.74 23.15
C LEU A 3 2.43 -10.22 22.57
N LYS A 4 1.88 -9.18 23.20
CA LYS A 4 0.94 -8.26 22.55
C LYS A 4 1.62 -6.89 22.48
N GLU A 5 2.74 -6.83 21.76
CA GLU A 5 3.25 -5.53 21.34
C GLU A 5 2.42 -5.09 20.14
N GLU A 6 1.67 -4.01 20.35
CA GLU A 6 0.92 -3.28 19.35
C GLU A 6 1.87 -2.77 18.26
N ASN A 7 2.13 -3.61 17.27
CA ASN A 7 2.60 -3.15 15.97
C ASN A 7 1.41 -2.53 15.23
N MET A 8 1.00 -1.32 15.64
CA MET A 8 0.33 -0.41 14.70
C MET A 8 1.29 -0.24 13.54
N ASN A 9 0.98 -0.86 12.41
CA ASN A 9 1.78 -0.68 11.23
C ASN A 9 1.58 0.76 10.73
N MET A 10 2.52 1.25 9.92
CA MET A 10 2.46 2.62 9.40
C MET A 10 1.15 2.93 8.67
N ILE A 11 0.51 1.91 8.08
CA ILE A 11 -0.75 2.04 7.37
C ILE A 11 -1.91 2.32 8.33
N ASP A 12 -2.02 1.63 9.47
CA ASP A 12 -3.04 1.89 10.48
C ASP A 12 -2.99 3.37 10.94
N ARG A 13 -1.78 3.91 11.19
CA ARG A 13 -1.59 5.33 11.56
C ARG A 13 -2.04 6.30 10.47
N VAL A 14 -1.81 5.93 9.21
CA VAL A 14 -2.23 6.73 8.06
C VAL A 14 -3.76 6.72 7.93
N LEU A 15 -4.41 5.57 8.09
CA LEU A 15 -5.87 5.46 8.02
C LEU A 15 -6.59 6.25 9.13
N GLU A 16 -5.99 6.33 10.32
CA GLU A 16 -6.54 7.11 11.44
C GLU A 16 -6.40 8.62 11.25
N SER A 17 -5.38 9.07 10.52
CA SER A 17 -5.06 10.50 10.38
C SER A 17 -5.52 11.12 9.05
N ALA A 18 -5.71 10.31 8.01
CA ALA A 18 -6.10 10.79 6.69
C ALA A 18 -7.63 10.85 6.52
N ALA A 19 -8.11 11.88 5.84
CA ALA A 19 -9.49 11.91 5.34
C ALA A 19 -9.58 11.09 4.03
N PRO A 20 -10.59 10.22 3.87
CA PRO A 20 -10.77 9.51 2.61
C PRO A 20 -11.15 10.48 1.49
N VAL A 21 -10.55 10.31 0.31
CA VAL A 21 -10.92 11.04 -0.92
C VAL A 21 -12.14 10.42 -1.60
N PHE A 22 -12.46 9.18 -1.27
CA PHE A 22 -13.66 8.47 -1.67
C PHE A 22 -14.18 7.67 -0.50
N ASP A 23 -15.49 7.74 -0.25
CA ASP A 23 -16.14 7.06 0.86
C ASP A 23 -17.59 6.75 0.49
N MET A 24 -17.92 5.46 0.40
CA MET A 24 -19.23 4.99 -0.03
C MET A 24 -19.65 3.74 0.74
N ASN A 25 -20.95 3.57 0.93
CA ASN A 25 -21.54 2.37 1.51
C ASN A 25 -22.30 1.58 0.43
N THR A 26 -22.25 0.26 0.51
CA THR A 26 -23.17 -0.62 -0.23
C THR A 26 -24.54 -0.68 0.47
N GLU A 27 -25.55 -1.20 -0.21
CA GLU A 27 -26.89 -1.43 0.37
C GLU A 27 -26.84 -2.30 1.64
N GLU A 28 -25.92 -3.26 1.68
CA GLU A 28 -25.70 -4.16 2.83
C GLU A 28 -24.87 -3.53 3.96
N GLY A 29 -24.50 -2.25 3.83
CA GLY A 29 -23.77 -1.49 4.84
C GLY A 29 -22.24 -1.61 4.76
N MET A 30 -21.69 -2.33 3.77
CA MET A 30 -20.25 -2.44 3.58
C MET A 30 -19.68 -1.09 3.12
N ARG A 31 -18.68 -0.57 3.83
CA ARG A 31 -18.07 0.73 3.54
C ARG A 31 -16.78 0.57 2.77
N TRP A 32 -16.65 1.27 1.66
CA TRP A 32 -15.49 1.31 0.78
C TRP A 32 -14.87 2.69 0.84
N ARG A 33 -13.55 2.73 1.09
CA ARG A 33 -12.82 4.00 1.20
C ARG A 33 -11.56 3.97 0.34
N ILE A 34 -11.20 5.14 -0.16
CA ILE A 34 -9.91 5.40 -0.81
C ILE A 34 -9.26 6.57 -0.10
N TYR A 35 -8.00 6.40 0.28
CA TYR A 35 -7.18 7.42 0.92
C TYR A 35 -6.04 7.81 0.01
N HIS A 36 -5.84 9.12 -0.16
CA HIS A 36 -4.65 9.66 -0.80
C HIS A 36 -3.64 10.07 0.26
N CYS A 37 -2.51 9.38 0.28
CA CYS A 37 -1.49 9.53 1.32
C CYS A 37 -0.14 9.78 0.66
N GLY A 38 0.13 11.06 0.37
CA GLY A 38 1.31 11.46 -0.38
C GLY A 38 1.24 10.92 -1.80
N SER A 39 2.08 9.93 -2.10
CA SER A 39 2.16 9.28 -3.42
C SER A 39 1.52 7.90 -3.46
N LEU A 40 0.67 7.57 -2.49
CA LEU A 40 0.00 6.29 -2.38
C LEU A 40 -1.52 6.46 -2.38
N ASP A 41 -2.19 5.54 -3.06
CA ASP A 41 -3.63 5.31 -2.95
C ASP A 41 -3.86 4.05 -2.13
N ILE A 42 -4.50 4.18 -0.98
CA ILE A 42 -4.84 3.05 -0.13
C ILE A 42 -6.34 2.81 -0.28
N ARG A 43 -6.73 1.62 -0.71
CA ARG A 43 -8.14 1.23 -0.80
C ARG A 43 -8.46 0.26 0.32
N THR A 44 -9.55 0.55 1.01
CA THR A 44 -9.99 -0.22 2.16
C THR A 44 -11.45 -0.61 2.04
N VAL A 45 -11.80 -1.65 2.79
CA VAL A 45 -13.18 -2.07 2.95
C VAL A 45 -13.48 -2.35 4.42
N GLN A 46 -14.71 -2.14 4.81
CA GLN A 46 -15.18 -2.43 6.16
C GLN A 46 -16.57 -3.04 6.08
N ALA A 47 -16.70 -4.30 6.49
CA ALA A 47 -18.00 -4.92 6.72
C ALA A 47 -18.67 -4.31 7.95
N THR A 48 -20.00 -4.42 8.02
CA THR A 48 -20.79 -3.89 9.14
C THR A 48 -20.32 -4.46 10.47
N GLY A 49 -19.83 -3.60 11.37
CA GLY A 49 -19.32 -3.99 12.69
C GLY A 49 -17.91 -4.61 12.70
N ALA A 50 -17.24 -4.69 11.56
CA ALA A 50 -15.88 -5.21 11.45
C ALA A 50 -14.82 -4.09 11.49
N LYS A 51 -13.55 -4.47 11.70
CA LYS A 51 -12.42 -3.54 11.50
C LYS A 51 -12.31 -3.23 10.00
N GLU A 52 -11.86 -2.02 9.70
CA GLU A 52 -11.43 -1.68 8.35
C GLU A 52 -10.20 -2.49 7.94
N GLU A 53 -10.23 -3.00 6.72
CA GLU A 53 -9.18 -3.82 6.14
C GLU A 53 -8.63 -3.17 4.87
N VAL A 54 -7.31 -3.19 4.71
CA VAL A 54 -6.64 -2.71 3.50
C VAL A 54 -6.72 -3.80 2.45
N LEU A 55 -7.37 -3.49 1.33
CA LEU A 55 -7.44 -4.38 0.18
C LEU A 55 -6.23 -4.23 -0.73
N THR A 56 -5.83 -3.00 -1.00
CA THR A 56 -4.73 -2.73 -1.93
C THR A 56 -4.12 -1.35 -1.72
N VAL A 57 -2.84 -1.23 -2.09
CA VAL A 57 -2.07 0.01 -2.04
C VAL A 57 -1.42 0.22 -3.40
N PHE A 58 -1.70 1.34 -4.05
CA PHE A 58 -1.09 1.73 -5.32
C PHE A 58 -0.10 2.86 -5.12
N SER A 59 0.99 2.86 -5.90
CA SER A 59 1.77 4.07 -6.12
C SER A 59 1.09 4.91 -7.20
N ILE A 60 0.80 6.17 -6.88
CA ILE A 60 0.33 7.17 -7.85
C ILE A 60 1.45 8.10 -8.33
N ARG A 61 2.71 7.75 -8.06
CA ARG A 61 3.85 8.49 -8.63
C ARG A 61 3.78 8.44 -10.15
N PRO A 62 4.01 9.57 -10.85
CA PRO A 62 4.24 9.54 -12.28
C PRO A 62 5.40 8.58 -12.56
N VAL A 63 5.21 7.66 -13.51
CA VAL A 63 6.30 6.80 -13.96
C VAL A 63 7.25 7.69 -14.74
N GLU A 64 8.44 7.94 -14.19
CA GLU A 64 9.52 8.48 -15.01
C GLU A 64 9.90 7.41 -16.02
N GLU A 65 9.86 7.75 -17.31
CA GLU A 65 10.29 6.88 -18.41
C GLU A 65 11.78 6.57 -18.27
N THR A 66 12.09 5.57 -17.44
CA THR A 66 13.40 4.97 -17.41
C THR A 66 13.47 4.00 -18.59
N LYS A 67 14.59 4.02 -19.33
CA LYS A 67 14.87 3.04 -20.39
C LYS A 67 15.06 1.66 -19.77
N GLN A 68 13.97 1.04 -19.35
CA GLN A 68 13.98 -0.31 -18.82
C GLN A 68 14.05 -1.29 -19.98
N LYS A 69 14.83 -2.34 -19.83
CA LYS A 69 14.76 -3.46 -20.77
C LYS A 69 13.39 -4.11 -20.59
N PRO A 70 12.68 -4.42 -21.68
CA PRO A 70 11.46 -5.20 -21.58
C PRO A 70 11.77 -6.50 -20.84
N VAL A 71 10.98 -6.79 -19.81
CA VAL A 71 10.94 -8.11 -19.17
C VAL A 71 10.17 -9.03 -20.11
N ASP A 72 10.54 -10.31 -20.17
CA ASP A 72 9.81 -11.30 -20.95
C ASP A 72 8.36 -11.39 -20.46
N ASP A 73 7.39 -11.37 -21.38
CA ASP A 73 5.96 -11.40 -21.05
C ASP A 73 5.57 -12.70 -20.32
N GLY A 74 6.39 -13.75 -20.42
CA GLY A 74 6.24 -15.01 -19.69
C GLY A 74 6.85 -15.03 -18.29
N ALA A 75 7.51 -13.96 -17.84
CA ALA A 75 8.22 -13.96 -16.57
C ALA A 75 7.25 -14.02 -15.37
N VAL A 76 7.37 -15.08 -14.57
CA VAL A 76 6.55 -15.28 -13.37
C VAL A 76 7.29 -14.69 -12.16
N VAL A 77 6.68 -13.72 -11.47
CA VAL A 77 7.21 -13.17 -10.22
C VAL A 77 7.03 -14.19 -9.09
N VAL A 78 8.13 -14.64 -8.49
CA VAL A 78 8.14 -15.61 -7.39
C VAL A 78 8.36 -14.96 -6.02
N LYS A 79 8.91 -13.74 -5.98
CA LYS A 79 9.11 -12.99 -4.73
C LYS A 79 9.11 -11.50 -5.01
N ALA A 80 8.48 -10.73 -4.13
CA ALA A 80 8.61 -9.28 -4.05
C ALA A 80 9.25 -8.91 -2.72
N THR A 81 10.28 -8.06 -2.76
CA THR A 81 10.91 -7.50 -1.57
C THR A 81 10.84 -5.99 -1.62
N GLN A 82 10.26 -5.39 -0.59
CA GLN A 82 10.22 -3.94 -0.44
C GLN A 82 11.36 -3.49 0.48
N TYR A 83 12.18 -2.57 -0.02
CA TYR A 83 13.16 -1.84 0.78
C TYR A 83 12.64 -0.43 1.02
N VAL A 84 12.68 0.00 2.27
CA VAL A 84 12.25 1.33 2.68
C VAL A 84 13.44 2.05 3.30
N GLU A 85 13.85 3.15 2.69
CA GLU A 85 14.79 4.09 3.28
C GLU A 85 14.01 5.16 4.03
N HIS A 86 14.20 5.21 5.34
CA HIS A 86 13.64 6.26 6.18
C HIS A 86 14.38 7.56 5.91
N ALA A 87 13.63 8.61 5.55
CA ALA A 87 14.17 9.95 5.40
C ALA A 87 14.01 10.75 6.72
N PRO A 88 14.86 11.76 6.95
CA PRO A 88 14.67 12.72 8.05
C PRO A 88 13.31 13.42 7.98
N ALA A 89 12.88 13.98 9.11
CA ALA A 89 11.62 14.70 9.20
C ALA A 89 11.56 15.85 8.18
N GLY A 90 10.55 15.81 7.31
CA GLY A 90 10.34 16.81 6.25
C GLY A 90 10.74 16.34 4.84
N GLU A 91 11.33 15.15 4.70
CA GLU A 91 11.68 14.57 3.40
C GLU A 91 10.85 13.33 3.07
N ALA A 92 10.62 13.08 1.78
CA ALA A 92 9.93 11.89 1.33
C ALA A 92 10.88 10.68 1.40
N GLY A 93 10.47 9.64 2.15
CA GLY A 93 11.16 8.35 2.17
C GLY A 93 11.26 7.72 0.77
N ARG A 94 12.31 6.94 0.55
CA ARG A 94 12.50 6.20 -0.70
C ARG A 94 12.07 4.75 -0.50
N THR A 95 11.35 4.23 -1.47
CA THR A 95 10.86 2.87 -1.47
C THR A 95 11.31 2.21 -2.75
N TYR A 96 11.91 1.03 -2.63
CA TYR A 96 12.34 0.21 -3.76
C TYR A 96 11.63 -1.14 -3.70
N LEU A 97 11.06 -1.57 -4.82
CA LEU A 97 10.50 -2.91 -4.96
C LEU A 97 11.45 -3.72 -5.85
N VAL A 98 11.90 -4.85 -5.31
CA VAL A 98 12.70 -5.82 -6.03
C VAL A 98 11.84 -7.05 -6.26
N PHE A 99 11.57 -7.35 -7.52
CA PHE A 99 10.89 -8.56 -7.95
C PHE A 99 11.92 -9.59 -8.38
N VAL A 100 11.79 -10.81 -7.87
CA VAL A 100 12.54 -11.98 -8.33
C VAL A 100 11.59 -12.78 -9.20
N THR A 101 12.05 -13.16 -10.40
CA THR A 101 11.29 -13.97 -11.35
C THR A 101 11.76 -15.41 -11.36
N GLU A 102 10.92 -16.32 -11.84
CA GLU A 102 11.31 -17.69 -12.13
C GLU A 102 12.49 -17.69 -13.14
N GLY A 103 13.64 -18.21 -12.73
CA GLY A 103 14.89 -18.14 -13.50
C GLY A 103 15.99 -17.24 -12.92
N GLY A 104 15.67 -16.41 -11.91
CA GLY A 104 16.64 -15.58 -11.17
C GLY A 104 16.38 -14.09 -11.25
#